data_AF-A0A7W7VSL7-F1
#
_entry.id   AF-A0A7W7VSL7-F1
#
_cell.length_a   1.000
_cell.length_b   1.000
_cell.length_c   1.000
_cell.angle_alpha   90.00
_cell.angle_beta   90.00
_cell.angle_gamma   90.00
#
_symmetry.space_group_name_H-M   'P 1'
#
loop_
_entity.id
_entity.type
_entity.pdbx_description
1 polymer ?
#
loop_
_entity_poly.entity_id
_entity_poly.type
_entity_poly.pdbx_seq_one_letter_code
_entity_poly.pdbx_strand_id
1 'polypeptide(L)'
;MSAPIPLRARDVPKALLGFVLQRQVSGAVDVNDPVVVRVSSPWDLWWAVYRAEIPFGLLGIEPIMPDGACRTCVADALTFASADPPRHPDDLGERQCRCLRMWAIRMREGGDRLRWPGWSLTVALIKPGAPTGLIRDRLETAHDVLNVHPHLLSSADTRRMYPDAYGEDFVAAVDAYLTSGPVTVLLLRSHTPHADDEIKSRIRREFGADRLQNHLHMPDNPGEALADIVHLAGWSVLREHYGRAETDDDAATRMAFYRAALGVRDPDPDGAAAARQPG
;
A
#
# COMPACT_ATOMS: atom_id res chain seq x y z
N MET A 1 26.08 6.85 -0.48
CA MET A 1 24.92 6.82 -1.40
C MET A 1 24.68 5.39 -1.84
N SER A 2 23.51 4.82 -1.53
CA SER A 2 23.13 3.49 -2.02
C SER A 2 22.88 3.53 -3.53
N ALA A 3 23.28 2.48 -4.25
CA ALA A 3 22.98 2.36 -5.67
C ALA A 3 21.46 2.26 -5.89
N PRO A 4 20.91 2.85 -6.97
CA PRO A 4 19.49 2.75 -7.26
C PRO A 4 19.08 1.29 -7.47
N ILE A 5 17.93 0.90 -6.92
CA ILE A 5 17.38 -0.44 -7.09
C ILE A 5 16.47 -0.40 -8.33
N PRO A 6 16.77 -1.17 -9.40
CA PRO A 6 15.91 -1.22 -10.56
C PRO A 6 14.57 -1.89 -10.20
N LEU A 7 13.51 -1.09 -10.14
CA LEU A 7 12.16 -1.60 -9.92
C LEU A 7 11.43 -1.86 -11.24
N ARG A 8 10.57 -2.87 -11.24
CA ARG A 8 9.55 -3.01 -12.29
C ARG A 8 8.45 -1.97 -12.06
N ALA A 9 7.77 -1.58 -13.13
CA ALA A 9 6.72 -0.57 -13.07
C ALA A 9 5.66 -0.86 -11.99
N ARG A 10 5.28 -2.13 -11.78
CA ARG A 10 4.28 -2.53 -10.77
C ARG A 10 4.73 -2.37 -9.31
N ASP A 11 6.04 -2.30 -9.08
CA ASP A 11 6.63 -2.24 -7.73
C ASP A 11 6.92 -0.79 -7.31
N VAL A 12 7.04 0.14 -8.26
CA VAL A 12 7.22 1.58 -8.01
C VAL A 12 6.12 2.18 -7.13
N PRO A 13 4.81 2.03 -7.44
CA PRO A 13 3.75 2.59 -6.58
C PRO A 13 3.71 1.96 -5.18
N LYS A 14 4.13 0.69 -5.04
CA LYS A 14 4.23 0.01 -3.74
C LYS A 14 5.36 0.58 -2.88
N ALA A 15 6.52 0.84 -3.49
CA ALA A 15 7.62 1.52 -2.83
C ALA A 15 7.25 2.97 -2.45
N LEU A 16 6.50 3.67 -3.32
CA LEU A 16 5.99 5.01 -3.03
C LEU A 16 5.01 5.00 -1.85
N LEU A 17 4.06 4.06 -1.81
CA LEU A 17 3.14 3.88 -0.69
C LEU A 17 3.89 3.60 0.62
N GLY A 18 4.86 2.67 0.58
CA GLY A 18 5.71 2.36 1.73
C GLY A 18 6.51 3.56 2.22
N PHE A 19 7.13 4.33 1.32
CA PHE A 19 7.85 5.56 1.64
C PHE A 19 6.96 6.58 2.35
N VAL A 20 5.78 6.84 1.79
CA VAL A 20 4.81 7.80 2.33
C VAL A 20 4.35 7.39 3.73
N LEU A 21 3.85 6.17 3.90
CA LEU A 21 3.31 5.72 5.18
C LEU A 21 4.38 5.58 6.25
N GLN A 22 5.58 5.16 5.87
CA GLN A 22 6.71 5.08 6.80
C GLN A 22 7.14 6.45 7.33
N ARG A 23 7.11 7.51 6.49
CA ARG A 23 7.35 8.89 6.95
C ARG A 23 6.23 9.40 7.85
N GLN A 24 4.98 9.07 7.52
CA GLN A 24 3.82 9.49 8.32
C GLN A 24 3.85 8.87 9.71
N VAL A 25 4.14 7.57 9.81
CA VAL A 25 4.19 6.88 11.12
C VAL A 25 5.40 7.33 11.95
N SER A 26 6.51 7.72 11.32
CA SER A 26 7.70 8.24 12.03
C SER A 26 7.63 9.73 12.34
N GLY A 27 6.60 10.45 11.89
CA GLY A 27 6.49 11.90 12.06
C GLY A 27 7.51 12.70 11.24
N ALA A 28 8.11 12.10 10.20
CA ALA A 28 9.16 12.72 9.37
C ALA A 28 8.61 13.43 8.11
N VAL A 29 7.36 13.90 8.17
CA VAL A 29 6.72 14.62 7.06
C VAL A 29 6.86 16.12 7.29
N ASP A 30 7.51 16.78 6.33
CA ASP A 30 7.48 18.22 6.18
C ASP A 30 6.86 18.54 4.82
N VAL A 31 5.79 19.32 4.82
CA VAL A 31 5.08 19.74 3.60
C VAL A 31 5.71 20.98 2.97
N ASN A 32 6.53 21.72 3.73
CA ASN A 32 7.21 22.92 3.26
C ASN A 32 8.56 22.60 2.60
N ASP A 33 9.11 21.41 2.86
CA ASP A 33 10.31 20.87 2.22
C ASP A 33 10.00 19.50 1.58
N PRO A 34 9.30 19.50 0.42
CA PRO A 34 8.84 18.26 -0.18
C PRO A 34 9.99 17.43 -0.72
N VAL A 35 9.92 16.12 -0.49
CA VAL A 35 10.91 15.19 -1.06
C VAL A 35 10.57 14.89 -2.51
N VAL A 36 11.52 15.18 -3.39
CA VAL A 36 11.38 14.90 -4.83
C VAL A 36 11.42 13.39 -5.09
N VAL A 37 10.37 12.85 -5.73
CA VAL A 37 10.22 11.41 -6.04
C VAL A 37 9.97 11.21 -7.53
N ARG A 38 10.62 10.23 -8.16
CA ARG A 38 10.34 9.88 -9.57
C ARG A 38 9.24 8.82 -9.65
N VAL A 39 8.24 9.06 -10.48
CA VAL A 39 7.17 8.08 -10.79
C VAL A 39 7.29 7.60 -12.24
N SER A 40 6.80 6.39 -12.53
CA SER A 40 6.79 5.84 -13.90
C SER A 40 5.50 6.17 -14.65
N SER A 41 4.49 6.64 -13.92
CA SER A 41 3.16 6.99 -14.41
C SER A 41 2.50 7.95 -13.42
N PRO A 42 1.70 8.93 -13.88
CA PRO A 42 0.88 9.74 -12.96
C PRO A 42 -0.09 8.89 -12.12
N TRP A 43 -0.48 7.71 -12.63
CA TRP A 43 -1.33 6.76 -11.91
C TRP A 43 -0.61 6.04 -10.76
N ASP A 44 0.74 6.01 -10.74
CA ASP A 44 1.49 5.45 -9.61
C ASP A 44 1.29 6.33 -8.36
N LEU A 45 1.33 7.66 -8.55
CA LEU A 45 1.06 8.64 -7.52
C LEU A 45 -0.37 8.53 -7.01
N TRP A 46 -1.35 8.52 -7.94
CA TRP A 46 -2.76 8.32 -7.57
C TRP A 46 -2.96 7.05 -6.75
N TRP A 47 -2.39 5.92 -7.18
CA TRP A 47 -2.53 4.65 -6.47
C TRP A 47 -1.99 4.74 -5.05
N ALA A 48 -0.79 5.27 -4.86
CA ALA A 48 -0.18 5.40 -3.53
C ALA A 48 -0.99 6.34 -2.62
N VAL A 49 -1.44 7.48 -3.15
CA VAL A 49 -2.28 8.46 -2.44
C VAL A 49 -3.64 7.86 -2.05
N TYR A 50 -4.30 7.20 -2.99
CA TYR A 50 -5.61 6.58 -2.78
C TYR A 50 -5.55 5.44 -1.76
N ARG A 51 -4.48 4.64 -1.81
CA ARG A 51 -4.19 3.59 -0.82
C ARG A 51 -3.86 4.12 0.56
N ALA A 52 -3.09 5.20 0.64
CA ALA A 52 -2.72 5.81 1.91
C ALA A 52 -3.91 6.53 2.59
N GLU A 53 -4.94 6.89 1.81
CA GLU A 53 -6.05 7.74 2.25
C GLU A 53 -5.57 9.10 2.78
N ILE A 54 -4.51 9.64 2.17
CA ILE A 54 -3.95 10.95 2.50
C ILE A 54 -3.93 11.80 1.23
N PRO A 55 -4.63 12.94 1.17
CA PRO A 55 -4.60 13.85 0.04
C PRO A 55 -3.17 14.19 -0.39
N PHE A 56 -2.93 14.26 -1.71
CA PHE A 56 -1.60 14.48 -2.29
C PHE A 56 -0.86 15.68 -1.66
N GLY A 57 -1.56 16.79 -1.44
CA GLY A 57 -0.99 18.00 -0.83
C GLY A 57 -0.46 17.85 0.60
N LEU A 58 -0.78 16.74 1.28
CA LEU A 58 -0.36 16.45 2.66
C LEU A 58 0.76 15.40 2.74
N LEU A 59 1.26 14.91 1.60
CA LEU A 59 2.28 13.86 1.57
C LEU A 59 3.72 14.36 1.79
N GLY A 60 3.97 15.66 1.60
CA GLY A 60 5.32 16.22 1.63
C GLY A 60 6.24 15.60 0.58
N ILE A 61 5.71 15.35 -0.63
CA ILE A 61 6.46 14.84 -1.79
C ILE A 61 6.21 15.69 -3.02
N GLU A 62 7.21 15.78 -3.89
CA GLU A 62 7.10 16.41 -5.21
C GLU A 62 7.36 15.37 -6.31
N PRO A 63 6.35 14.96 -7.09
CA PRO A 63 6.50 13.92 -8.10
C PRO A 63 7.11 14.49 -9.39
N ILE A 64 8.20 13.88 -9.86
CA ILE A 64 8.70 14.05 -11.23
C ILE A 64 7.96 13.07 -12.13
N MET A 65 7.14 13.62 -13.02
CA MET A 65 6.44 12.86 -14.06
C MET A 65 7.40 12.42 -15.16
N PRO A 66 7.17 11.27 -15.83
CA PRO A 66 8.01 10.82 -16.92
C PRO A 66 7.85 11.71 -18.16
N ASP A 67 8.94 11.85 -18.93
CA ASP A 67 8.91 12.59 -20.20
C ASP A 67 7.86 11.99 -21.15
N GLY A 68 7.07 12.86 -21.79
CA GLY A 68 6.00 12.43 -22.69
C GLY A 68 4.75 11.88 -22.01
N ALA A 69 4.60 12.02 -20.68
CA ALA A 69 3.36 11.65 -20.00
C ALA A 69 2.13 12.32 -20.64
N CYS A 70 1.04 11.56 -20.79
CA CYS A 70 -0.22 12.09 -21.30
C CYS A 70 -0.74 13.20 -20.38
N ARG A 71 -0.79 14.44 -20.88
CA ARG A 71 -1.22 15.63 -20.11
C ARG A 71 -2.60 15.47 -19.46
N THR A 72 -3.54 14.86 -20.17
CA THR A 72 -4.88 14.58 -19.64
C THR A 72 -4.83 13.62 -18.46
N CYS A 73 -4.07 12.52 -18.56
CA CYS A 73 -3.93 11.58 -17.43
C CYS A 73 -3.15 12.17 -16.26
N VAL A 74 -2.19 13.06 -16.50
CA VAL A 74 -1.52 13.80 -15.43
C VAL A 74 -2.54 14.68 -14.68
N ALA A 75 -3.34 15.47 -15.40
CA ALA A 75 -4.35 16.32 -14.81
C ALA A 75 -5.43 15.52 -14.05
N ASP A 76 -5.94 14.44 -14.66
CA ASP A 76 -6.92 13.55 -14.04
C ASP A 76 -6.35 12.94 -12.75
N ALA A 77 -5.20 12.26 -12.81
CA ALA A 77 -4.59 11.59 -11.66
C ALA A 77 -4.30 12.55 -10.50
N LEU A 78 -3.79 13.75 -10.79
CA LEU A 78 -3.57 14.78 -9.76
C LEU A 78 -4.87 15.29 -9.16
N THR A 79 -5.94 15.41 -9.96
CA THR A 79 -7.27 15.81 -9.48
C THR A 79 -7.86 14.76 -8.53
N PHE A 80 -7.75 13.46 -8.88
CA PHE A 80 -8.22 12.38 -8.02
C PHE A 80 -7.38 12.23 -6.75
N ALA A 81 -6.05 12.38 -6.87
CA ALA A 81 -5.12 12.28 -5.76
C ALA A 81 -5.24 13.45 -4.77
N SER A 82 -5.56 14.65 -5.26
CA SER A 82 -5.69 15.85 -4.41
C SER A 82 -7.03 15.96 -3.68
N ALA A 83 -8.01 15.13 -4.00
CA ALA A 83 -9.30 15.13 -3.32
C ALA A 83 -9.17 14.71 -1.84
N ASP A 84 -10.13 15.11 -1.00
CA ASP A 84 -10.20 14.75 0.42
C ASP A 84 -11.54 14.08 0.77
N PRO A 85 -11.57 12.74 0.97
CA PRO A 85 -10.47 11.81 0.74
C PRO A 85 -10.14 11.65 -0.76
N PRO A 86 -8.96 11.10 -1.12
CA PRO A 86 -8.64 10.78 -2.51
C PRO A 86 -9.71 9.91 -3.17
N ARG A 87 -10.02 10.20 -4.43
CA ARG A 87 -11.14 9.57 -5.16
C ARG A 87 -10.68 8.49 -6.13
N HIS A 88 -11.55 7.52 -6.39
CA HIS A 88 -11.35 6.49 -7.41
C HIS A 88 -11.75 7.02 -8.81
N PRO A 89 -11.08 6.61 -9.90
CA PRO A 89 -11.33 7.11 -11.26
C PRO A 89 -12.57 6.51 -11.96
N ASP A 90 -13.53 5.90 -11.25
CA ASP A 90 -14.70 5.26 -11.89
C ASP A 90 -15.55 6.25 -12.71
N ASP A 91 -15.59 7.51 -12.28
CA ASP A 91 -16.36 8.57 -12.94
C ASP A 91 -15.68 9.14 -14.21
N LEU A 92 -14.47 8.68 -14.57
CA LEU A 92 -13.72 9.23 -15.71
C LEU A 92 -14.37 8.96 -17.07
N GLY A 93 -15.27 7.96 -17.14
CA GLY A 93 -15.80 7.44 -18.38
C GLY A 93 -14.70 6.89 -19.31
N GLU A 94 -15.06 6.58 -20.55
CA GLU A 94 -14.09 6.09 -21.52
C GLU A 94 -13.17 7.22 -22.01
N ARG A 95 -11.85 7.08 -21.80
CA ARG A 95 -10.82 8.00 -22.30
C ARG A 95 -10.17 7.49 -23.58
N GLN A 96 -9.87 8.38 -24.52
CA GLN A 96 -9.21 8.03 -25.79
C GLN A 96 -7.76 7.55 -25.62
N CYS A 97 -6.99 8.10 -24.67
CA CYS A 97 -5.54 7.84 -24.53
C CYS A 97 -5.19 6.45 -23.95
N ARG A 98 -6.17 5.69 -23.41
CA ARG A 98 -6.00 4.35 -22.80
C ARG A 98 -4.93 4.22 -21.71
N CYS A 99 -4.28 5.31 -21.25
CA CYS A 99 -3.13 5.23 -20.36
C CYS A 99 -3.44 4.61 -18.99
N LEU A 100 -4.61 4.91 -18.40
CA LEU A 100 -5.05 4.29 -17.14
C LEU A 100 -5.20 2.77 -17.29
N ARG A 101 -5.86 2.31 -18.37
CA ARG A 101 -6.02 0.88 -18.65
C ARG A 101 -4.67 0.19 -18.86
N MET A 102 -3.76 0.80 -19.61
CA MET A 102 -2.41 0.26 -19.81
C MET A 102 -1.59 0.25 -18.52
N TRP A 103 -1.76 1.24 -17.66
CA TRP A 103 -1.19 1.23 -16.32
C TRP A 103 -1.74 0.06 -15.48
N ALA A 104 -3.06 -0.12 -15.44
CA ALA A 104 -3.70 -1.19 -14.67
C ALA A 104 -3.29 -2.59 -15.17
N ILE A 105 -3.13 -2.77 -16.49
CA ILE A 105 -2.58 -4.01 -17.08
C ILE A 105 -1.16 -4.28 -16.56
N ARG A 106 -0.27 -3.27 -16.61
CA ARG A 106 1.12 -3.38 -16.13
C ARG A 106 1.22 -3.73 -14.64
N MET A 107 0.30 -3.20 -13.82
CA MET A 107 0.23 -3.54 -12.40
C MET A 107 -0.01 -5.04 -12.15
N ARG A 108 -0.61 -5.74 -13.11
CA ARG A 108 -0.95 -7.16 -13.03
C ARG A 108 -0.04 -8.07 -13.85
N GLU A 109 0.92 -7.52 -14.58
CA GLU A 109 1.89 -8.33 -15.32
C GLU A 109 2.63 -9.25 -14.34
N GLY A 110 2.86 -10.50 -14.76
CA GLY A 110 3.56 -11.51 -13.97
C GLY A 110 5.07 -11.24 -13.87
N GLY A 111 5.76 -12.10 -13.12
CA GLY A 111 7.22 -12.13 -13.02
C GLY A 111 7.72 -12.24 -11.60
N ASP A 112 9.05 -12.37 -11.45
CA ASP A 112 9.74 -12.50 -10.15
C ASP A 112 9.28 -11.49 -9.11
N ARG A 113 9.09 -11.98 -7.89
CA ARG A 113 8.71 -11.15 -6.74
C ARG A 113 9.90 -10.33 -6.28
N LEU A 114 9.66 -9.05 -6.03
CA LEU A 114 10.62 -8.20 -5.33
C LEU A 114 10.75 -8.67 -3.88
N ARG A 115 11.97 -8.76 -3.38
CA ARG A 115 12.23 -8.99 -1.96
C ARG A 115 12.16 -7.67 -1.22
N TRP A 116 11.04 -7.46 -0.52
CA TRP A 116 10.87 -6.29 0.32
C TRP A 116 11.74 -6.39 1.59
N PRO A 117 12.08 -5.27 2.26
CA PRO A 117 12.68 -5.32 3.59
C PRO A 117 11.67 -5.82 4.63
N GLY A 118 12.18 -6.37 5.74
CA GLY A 118 11.37 -6.98 6.81
C GLY A 118 10.29 -6.07 7.37
N TRP A 119 9.16 -6.67 7.73
CA TRP A 119 8.13 -6.08 8.57
C TRP A 119 7.51 -7.17 9.44
N SER A 120 7.09 -6.78 10.63
CA SER A 120 6.48 -7.67 11.63
C SER A 120 5.00 -7.39 11.80
N LEU A 121 4.57 -6.13 11.66
CA LEU A 121 3.17 -5.75 11.82
C LEU A 121 2.39 -5.86 10.50
N THR A 122 1.33 -6.67 10.48
CA THR A 122 0.52 -6.93 9.28
C THR A 122 -0.96 -7.06 9.64
N VAL A 123 -1.81 -7.20 8.63
CA VAL A 123 -3.25 -7.43 8.81
C VAL A 123 -3.71 -8.60 7.95
N ALA A 124 -4.58 -9.43 8.52
CA ALA A 124 -5.32 -10.44 7.79
C ALA A 124 -6.79 -10.05 7.72
N LEU A 125 -7.37 -10.20 6.54
CA LEU A 125 -8.81 -10.08 6.32
C LEU A 125 -9.33 -11.44 5.85
N ILE A 126 -10.12 -12.06 6.71
CA ILE A 126 -10.84 -13.31 6.43
C ILE A 126 -12.17 -12.93 5.78
N LYS A 127 -12.35 -13.35 4.53
CA LYS A 127 -13.46 -12.95 3.65
C LYS A 127 -14.78 -13.60 4.06
N PRO A 128 -15.93 -13.10 3.56
CA PRO A 128 -17.23 -13.66 3.91
C PRO A 128 -17.34 -15.14 3.52
N GLY A 129 -18.01 -15.93 4.38
CA GLY A 129 -18.24 -17.37 4.19
C GLY A 129 -17.04 -18.27 4.46
N ALA A 130 -15.88 -17.73 4.82
CA ALA A 130 -14.69 -18.51 5.12
C ALA A 130 -14.79 -19.25 6.47
N PRO A 131 -14.06 -20.38 6.66
CA PRO A 131 -13.96 -21.05 7.95
C PRO A 131 -13.06 -20.27 8.93
N THR A 132 -13.58 -19.16 9.47
CA THR A 132 -12.81 -18.18 10.27
C THR A 132 -11.98 -18.78 11.39
N GLY A 133 -12.55 -19.70 12.17
CA GLY A 133 -11.82 -20.37 13.26
C GLY A 133 -10.58 -21.11 12.78
N LEU A 134 -10.72 -21.94 11.74
CA LEU A 134 -9.61 -22.73 11.19
C LEU A 134 -8.53 -21.84 10.57
N ILE A 135 -8.92 -20.78 9.85
CA ILE A 135 -7.95 -19.84 9.27
C ILE A 135 -7.18 -19.11 10.37
N ARG A 136 -7.88 -18.67 11.42
CA ARG A 136 -7.25 -18.04 12.58
C ARG A 136 -6.26 -18.97 13.26
N ASP A 137 -6.65 -20.22 13.55
CA ASP A 137 -5.78 -21.23 14.16
C ASP A 137 -4.50 -21.42 13.34
N ARG A 138 -4.58 -21.38 12.00
CA ARG A 138 -3.41 -21.45 11.12
C ARG A 138 -2.53 -20.20 11.22
N LEU A 139 -3.12 -19.00 11.25
CA LEU A 139 -2.37 -17.75 11.38
C LEU A 139 -1.61 -17.68 12.72
N GLU A 140 -2.24 -18.11 13.81
CA GLU A 140 -1.67 -18.14 15.17
C GLU A 140 -0.42 -19.05 15.29
N THR A 141 -0.19 -19.96 14.34
CA THR A 141 1.07 -20.75 14.31
C THR A 141 2.31 -19.95 13.95
N ALA A 142 2.16 -18.75 13.38
CA ALA A 142 3.27 -17.91 12.93
C ALA A 142 3.12 -16.43 13.35
N HIS A 143 2.02 -16.09 14.03
CA HIS A 143 1.69 -14.72 14.40
C HIS A 143 1.09 -14.67 15.79
N ASP A 144 1.35 -13.57 16.48
CA ASP A 144 0.51 -13.14 17.59
C ASP A 144 -0.68 -12.36 17.05
N VAL A 145 -1.89 -12.74 17.46
CA VAL A 145 -3.11 -12.00 17.15
C VAL A 145 -3.28 -10.87 18.17
N LEU A 146 -3.09 -9.64 17.70
CA LEU A 146 -3.11 -8.43 18.53
C LEU A 146 -4.52 -7.88 18.71
N ASN A 147 -5.36 -7.99 17.67
CA ASN A 147 -6.74 -7.52 17.67
C ASN A 147 -7.56 -8.37 16.70
N VAL A 148 -8.85 -8.57 17.01
CA VAL A 148 -9.83 -9.22 16.14
C VAL A 148 -11.14 -8.46 16.21
N HIS A 149 -11.68 -8.06 15.05
CA HIS A 149 -13.01 -7.48 14.97
C HIS A 149 -13.73 -7.86 13.67
N PRO A 150 -15.06 -8.01 13.71
CA PRO A 150 -15.84 -8.05 12.49
C PRO A 150 -15.89 -6.67 11.84
N HIS A 151 -15.92 -6.62 10.51
CA HIS A 151 -16.06 -5.38 9.75
C HIS A 151 -16.97 -5.61 8.56
N LEU A 152 -17.84 -4.65 8.24
CA LEU A 152 -18.69 -4.71 7.06
C LEU A 152 -18.13 -3.72 6.03
N LEU A 153 -17.59 -4.25 4.94
CA LEU A 153 -16.99 -3.43 3.88
C LEU A 153 -18.07 -2.77 3.03
N SER A 154 -17.82 -1.52 2.64
CA SER A 154 -18.48 -0.85 1.53
C SER A 154 -17.76 -1.13 0.20
N SER A 155 -18.41 -0.83 -0.93
CA SER A 155 -17.71 -0.83 -2.23
C SER A 155 -16.48 0.09 -2.23
N ALA A 156 -16.56 1.26 -1.59
CA ALA A 156 -15.42 2.17 -1.51
C ALA A 156 -14.21 1.53 -0.78
N ASP A 157 -14.46 0.75 0.27
CA ASP A 157 -13.41 0.03 0.99
C ASP A 157 -12.78 -1.04 0.08
N THR A 158 -13.61 -1.81 -0.64
CA THR A 158 -13.10 -2.82 -1.58
C THR A 158 -12.28 -2.20 -2.72
N ARG A 159 -12.70 -1.03 -3.25
CA ARG A 159 -11.96 -0.30 -4.28
C ARG A 159 -10.62 0.21 -3.76
N ARG A 160 -10.55 0.68 -2.52
CA ARG A 160 -9.29 1.06 -1.87
C ARG A 160 -8.39 -0.14 -1.64
N MET A 161 -8.94 -1.28 -1.26
CA MET A 161 -8.17 -2.52 -1.11
C MET A 161 -7.61 -3.06 -2.44
N TYR A 162 -8.25 -2.76 -3.57
CA TYR A 162 -7.84 -3.26 -4.89
C TYR A 162 -7.93 -2.18 -6.00
N PRO A 163 -7.16 -1.07 -5.92
CA PRO A 163 -7.34 0.06 -6.85
C PRO A 163 -6.83 -0.22 -8.27
N ASP A 164 -6.00 -1.24 -8.42
CA ASP A 164 -5.50 -1.74 -9.70
C ASP A 164 -6.46 -2.78 -10.32
N ALA A 165 -7.59 -3.07 -9.68
CA ALA A 165 -8.66 -3.86 -10.29
C ALA A 165 -9.23 -3.14 -11.51
N TYR A 166 -9.29 -3.86 -12.62
CA TYR A 166 -9.84 -3.35 -13.87
C TYR A 166 -10.73 -4.40 -14.53
N GLY A 167 -11.65 -3.92 -15.37
CA GLY A 167 -12.69 -4.73 -16.00
C GLY A 167 -13.95 -4.73 -15.14
N GLU A 168 -15.00 -4.09 -15.65
CA GLU A 168 -16.27 -3.81 -14.94
C GLU A 168 -16.85 -5.08 -14.28
N ASP A 169 -16.95 -6.19 -15.00
CA ASP A 169 -17.49 -7.45 -14.47
C ASP A 169 -16.66 -8.01 -13.29
N PHE A 170 -15.33 -7.96 -13.39
CA PHE A 170 -14.45 -8.45 -12.34
C PHE A 170 -14.53 -7.56 -11.09
N VAL A 171 -14.53 -6.25 -11.32
CA VAL A 171 -14.66 -5.17 -10.34
C VAL A 171 -16.00 -5.27 -9.61
N ALA A 172 -17.10 -5.53 -10.31
CA ALA A 172 -18.43 -5.79 -9.73
C ALA A 172 -18.48 -7.10 -8.93
N ALA A 173 -17.86 -8.18 -9.43
CA ALA A 173 -17.83 -9.47 -8.75
C ALA A 173 -17.03 -9.43 -7.42
N VAL A 174 -15.91 -8.69 -7.39
CA VAL A 174 -15.13 -8.47 -6.17
C VAL A 174 -15.96 -7.72 -5.13
N ASP A 175 -16.63 -6.65 -5.52
CA ASP A 175 -17.49 -5.88 -4.62
C ASP A 175 -18.64 -6.73 -4.09
N ALA A 176 -19.38 -7.38 -4.97
CA ALA A 176 -20.52 -8.21 -4.60
C ALA A 176 -20.10 -9.30 -3.60
N TYR A 177 -18.92 -9.91 -3.80
CA TYR A 177 -18.42 -10.92 -2.88
C TYR A 177 -18.03 -10.32 -1.52
N LEU A 178 -17.17 -9.29 -1.51
CA LEU A 178 -16.63 -8.74 -0.25
C LEU A 178 -17.66 -7.97 0.58
N THR A 179 -18.73 -7.47 -0.05
CA THR A 179 -19.83 -6.77 0.62
C THR A 179 -21.01 -7.69 0.99
N SER A 180 -20.97 -8.97 0.61
CA SER A 180 -22.05 -9.94 0.87
C SER A 180 -22.27 -10.29 2.36
N GLY A 181 -21.33 -9.92 3.23
CA GLY A 181 -21.40 -10.18 4.66
C GLY A 181 -20.19 -9.61 5.40
N PRO A 182 -20.13 -9.76 6.73
CA PRO A 182 -19.00 -9.28 7.50
C PRO A 182 -17.72 -10.07 7.18
N VAL A 183 -16.61 -9.36 7.11
CA VAL A 183 -15.26 -9.92 7.14
C VAL A 183 -14.77 -9.98 8.59
N THR A 184 -13.79 -10.84 8.86
CA THR A 184 -13.04 -10.78 10.13
C THR A 184 -11.68 -10.18 9.87
N VAL A 185 -11.38 -9.06 10.52
CA VAL A 185 -10.08 -8.39 10.46
C VAL A 185 -9.26 -8.82 11.67
N LEU A 186 -8.00 -9.21 11.42
CA LEU A 186 -7.04 -9.57 12.45
C LEU A 186 -5.81 -8.69 12.29
N LEU A 187 -5.44 -7.96 13.34
CA LEU A 187 -4.14 -7.33 13.43
C LEU A 187 -3.14 -8.35 13.94
N LEU A 188 -2.04 -8.53 13.22
CA LEU A 188 -1.08 -9.60 13.45
C LEU A 188 0.33 -9.05 13.66
N ARG A 189 1.08 -9.68 14.56
CA ARG A 189 2.53 -9.53 14.65
C ARG A 189 3.18 -10.85 14.27
N SER A 190 3.98 -10.85 13.21
CA SER A 190 4.70 -12.04 12.76
C SER A 190 5.82 -12.42 13.73
N HIS A 191 6.00 -13.72 13.97
CA HIS A 191 7.13 -14.27 14.73
C HIS A 191 8.42 -14.25 13.91
N THR A 192 8.32 -14.17 12.59
CA THR A 192 9.47 -14.12 11.67
C THR A 192 9.14 -13.17 10.53
N PRO A 193 9.83 -12.02 10.41
CA PRO A 193 9.60 -11.09 9.31
C PRO A 193 9.64 -11.82 7.96
N HIS A 194 8.67 -11.53 7.08
CA HIS A 194 8.46 -12.15 5.75
C HIS A 194 7.79 -13.54 5.69
N ALA A 195 7.34 -14.12 6.81
CA ALA A 195 6.66 -15.42 6.77
C ALA A 195 5.26 -15.37 6.11
N ASP A 196 4.68 -14.16 5.94
CA ASP A 196 3.30 -13.91 5.49
C ASP A 196 2.97 -14.61 4.16
N ASP A 197 3.90 -14.61 3.19
CA ASP A 197 3.66 -15.14 1.85
C ASP A 197 3.43 -16.66 1.85
N GLU A 198 4.21 -17.39 2.66
CA GLU A 198 4.12 -18.85 2.75
C GLU A 198 2.85 -19.28 3.48
N ILE A 199 2.57 -18.66 4.63
CA ILE A 199 1.35 -18.96 5.42
C ILE A 199 0.09 -18.63 4.60
N LYS A 200 0.06 -17.47 3.94
CA LYS A 200 -1.05 -17.03 3.07
C LYS A 200 -1.27 -18.02 1.94
N SER A 201 -0.20 -18.45 1.26
CA SER A 201 -0.29 -19.40 0.16
C SER A 201 -0.75 -20.79 0.62
N ARG A 202 -0.32 -21.23 1.81
CA ARG A 202 -0.76 -22.49 2.42
C ARG A 202 -2.25 -22.45 2.76
N ILE A 203 -2.70 -21.42 3.49
CA ILE A 203 -4.11 -21.25 3.88
C ILE A 203 -5.02 -21.17 2.64
N ARG A 204 -4.62 -20.40 1.62
CA ARG A 204 -5.39 -20.29 0.36
C ARG A 204 -5.52 -21.61 -0.38
N ARG A 205 -4.50 -22.48 -0.35
CA ARG A 205 -4.58 -23.84 -0.94
C ARG A 205 -5.43 -24.79 -0.12
N GLU A 206 -5.40 -24.65 1.21
CA GLU A 206 -6.13 -25.54 2.13
C GLU A 206 -7.64 -25.25 2.13
N PHE A 207 -8.03 -23.97 2.11
CA PHE A 207 -9.43 -23.58 2.27
C PHE A 207 -10.04 -22.91 1.04
N GLY A 208 -9.24 -22.31 0.15
CA GLY A 208 -9.75 -21.55 -0.99
C GLY A 208 -10.36 -22.44 -2.07
N ALA A 209 -11.46 -21.98 -2.68
CA ALA A 209 -12.11 -22.67 -3.78
C ALA A 209 -11.59 -22.21 -5.15
N ASP A 210 -11.45 -20.90 -5.34
CA ASP A 210 -10.99 -20.29 -6.59
C ASP A 210 -10.23 -18.96 -6.34
N ARG A 211 -9.94 -18.21 -7.41
CA ARG A 211 -9.21 -16.93 -7.34
C ARG A 211 -9.95 -15.86 -6.53
N LEU A 212 -11.27 -15.79 -6.65
CA LEU A 212 -12.13 -14.84 -5.93
C LEU A 212 -12.35 -15.32 -4.49
N GLN A 213 -12.74 -16.59 -4.34
CA GLN A 213 -13.03 -17.29 -3.09
C GLN A 213 -11.77 -17.94 -2.48
N ASN A 214 -10.67 -17.18 -2.43
CA ASN A 214 -9.43 -17.63 -1.77
C ASN A 214 -9.44 -17.41 -0.24
N HIS A 215 -10.56 -16.91 0.31
CA HIS A 215 -10.90 -16.71 1.72
C HIS A 215 -9.99 -15.84 2.61
N LEU A 216 -8.73 -15.59 2.24
CA LEU A 216 -7.78 -14.81 3.02
C LEU A 216 -7.15 -13.72 2.16
N HIS A 217 -7.22 -12.49 2.63
CA HIS A 217 -6.38 -11.38 2.19
C HIS A 217 -5.31 -11.09 3.25
N MET A 218 -4.08 -10.89 2.78
CA MET A 218 -2.98 -10.33 3.53
C MET A 218 -2.18 -9.45 2.55
N PRO A 219 -1.61 -8.34 3.00
CA PRO A 219 -0.72 -7.48 2.20
C PRO A 219 0.46 -8.25 1.59
N ASP A 220 0.96 -7.83 0.42
CA ASP A 220 2.14 -8.45 -0.22
C ASP A 220 3.46 -7.71 0.07
N ASN A 221 3.39 -6.55 0.74
CA ASN A 221 4.54 -5.70 1.03
C ASN A 221 4.25 -4.78 2.24
N PRO A 222 5.30 -4.22 2.87
CA PRO A 222 5.15 -3.38 4.06
C PRO A 222 4.28 -2.13 3.82
N GLY A 223 4.34 -1.50 2.64
CA GLY A 223 3.51 -0.34 2.32
C GLY A 223 2.01 -0.69 2.28
N GLU A 224 1.67 -1.80 1.62
CA GLU A 224 0.29 -2.31 1.65
C GLU A 224 -0.14 -2.73 3.06
N ALA A 225 0.77 -3.26 3.89
CA ALA A 225 0.44 -3.64 5.26
C ALA A 225 0.07 -2.44 6.12
N LEU A 226 0.87 -1.38 6.07
CA LEU A 226 0.55 -0.13 6.76
C LEU A 226 -0.77 0.46 6.25
N ALA A 227 -0.98 0.46 4.93
CA ALA A 227 -2.20 0.99 4.32
C ALA A 227 -3.44 0.20 4.75
N ASP A 228 -3.40 -1.13 4.71
CA ASP A 228 -4.53 -1.97 5.08
C ASP A 228 -4.82 -1.88 6.59
N ILE A 229 -3.80 -1.72 7.44
CA ILE A 229 -4.01 -1.47 8.88
C ILE A 229 -4.71 -0.13 9.10
N VAL A 230 -4.24 0.95 8.46
CA VAL A 230 -4.88 2.27 8.55
C VAL A 230 -6.33 2.18 8.09
N HIS A 231 -6.56 1.52 6.96
CA HIS A 231 -7.88 1.43 6.36
C HIS A 231 -8.87 0.59 7.20
N LEU A 232 -8.43 -0.57 7.71
CA LEU A 232 -9.32 -1.54 8.37
C LEU A 232 -9.39 -1.40 9.90
N ALA A 233 -8.38 -0.77 10.52
CA ALA A 233 -8.26 -0.63 11.97
C ALA A 233 -7.97 0.80 12.43
N GLY A 234 -7.58 1.71 11.53
CA GLY A 234 -7.39 3.12 11.84
C GLY A 234 -5.96 3.51 12.22
N TRP A 235 -5.68 4.82 12.12
CA TRP A 235 -4.37 5.41 12.45
C TRP A 235 -3.97 5.25 13.92
N SER A 236 -4.92 5.29 14.85
CA SER A 236 -4.66 5.11 16.28
C SER A 236 -4.09 3.72 16.55
N VAL A 237 -4.73 2.69 16.00
CA VAL A 237 -4.28 1.29 16.11
C VAL A 237 -2.90 1.12 15.48
N LEU A 238 -2.68 1.65 14.26
CA LEU A 238 -1.36 1.58 13.63
C LEU A 238 -0.29 2.16 14.55
N ARG A 239 -0.46 3.41 15.03
CA ARG A 239 0.55 4.09 15.85
C ARG A 239 0.82 3.36 17.17
N GLU A 240 -0.22 2.86 17.82
CA GLU A 240 -0.08 2.14 19.09
C GLU A 240 0.76 0.86 18.95
N HIS A 241 0.55 0.11 17.86
CA HIS A 241 1.23 -1.17 17.67
C HIS A 241 2.56 -1.04 16.93
N TYR A 242 2.72 -0.06 16.04
CA TYR A 242 3.93 0.12 15.23
C TYR A 242 5.18 0.27 16.10
N GLY A 243 5.20 1.19 17.07
CA GLY A 243 6.36 1.41 17.94
C GLY A 243 6.70 0.24 18.88
N ARG A 244 5.78 -0.73 19.05
CA ARG A 244 6.02 -1.96 19.84
C ARG A 244 6.48 -3.14 18.99
N ALA A 245 6.13 -3.14 17.70
CA ALA A 245 6.38 -4.25 16.79
C ALA A 245 7.58 -4.02 15.87
N GLU A 246 7.91 -2.77 15.59
CA GLU A 246 8.96 -2.38 14.65
C GLU A 246 10.09 -1.67 15.40
N THR A 247 11.33 -2.08 15.15
CA THR A 247 12.51 -1.39 15.70
C THR A 247 12.87 -0.17 14.84
N ASP A 248 13.60 0.79 15.41
CA ASP A 248 14.12 1.93 14.66
C ASP A 248 15.06 1.49 13.53
N ASP A 249 15.85 0.44 13.74
CA ASP A 249 16.76 -0.14 12.73
C ASP A 249 15.99 -0.77 11.56
N ASP A 250 14.87 -1.45 11.83
CA ASP A 250 14.01 -2.01 10.78
C ASP A 250 13.35 -0.90 9.96
N ALA A 251 12.85 0.13 10.64
CA ALA A 251 12.24 1.30 10.00
C ALA A 251 13.27 2.06 9.12
N ALA A 252 14.49 2.24 9.63
CA ALA A 252 15.59 2.85 8.88
C ALA A 252 15.97 2.01 7.65
N THR A 253 16.03 0.68 7.78
CA THR A 253 16.31 -0.24 6.69
C THR A 253 15.24 -0.16 5.59
N ARG A 254 13.95 -0.14 5.97
CA ARG A 254 12.83 0.07 5.04
C ARG A 254 12.94 1.42 4.33
N MET A 255 13.21 2.49 5.06
CA MET A 255 13.37 3.82 4.48
C MET A 255 14.52 3.91 3.48
N ALA A 256 15.67 3.33 3.81
CA ALA A 256 16.83 3.28 2.91
C ALA A 256 16.49 2.54 1.61
N PHE A 257 15.77 1.41 1.72
CA PHE A 257 15.28 0.68 0.55
C PHE A 257 14.35 1.53 -0.31
N TYR A 258 13.33 2.17 0.28
CA TYR A 258 12.38 3.00 -0.47
C TYR A 258 13.07 4.17 -1.16
N ARG A 259 14.02 4.84 -0.49
CA ARG A 259 14.79 5.93 -1.12
C ARG A 259 15.58 5.45 -2.32
N ALA A 260 16.30 4.33 -2.18
CA ALA A 260 17.08 3.75 -3.27
C ALA A 260 16.19 3.29 -4.44
N ALA A 261 15.01 2.73 -4.15
CA ALA A 261 14.01 2.33 -5.12
C ALA A 261 13.39 3.51 -5.89
N LEU A 262 13.15 4.64 -5.22
CA LEU A 262 12.51 5.82 -5.79
C LEU A 262 13.52 6.85 -6.36
N GLY A 263 14.82 6.57 -6.23
CA GLY A 263 15.88 7.51 -6.63
C GLY A 263 15.92 8.79 -5.78
N VAL A 264 15.40 8.73 -4.55
CA VAL A 264 15.43 9.82 -3.59
C VAL A 264 16.85 9.94 -3.03
N ARG A 265 17.44 11.13 -3.13
CA ARG A 265 18.74 11.41 -2.50
C ARG A 265 18.57 11.56 -1.00
N ASP A 266 19.52 11.05 -0.24
CA ASP A 266 19.58 11.38 1.18
C ASP A 266 19.80 12.89 1.34
N PRO A 267 19.18 13.52 2.36
CA PRO A 267 19.45 14.90 2.68
C PRO A 267 20.95 15.06 2.97
N ASP A 268 21.56 16.10 2.41
CA ASP A 268 22.98 16.40 2.61
C ASP A 268 23.23 16.62 4.11
N PRO A 269 24.07 15.80 4.79
CA PRO A 269 24.33 15.96 6.22
C PRO A 269 24.88 17.35 6.56
N ASP A 270 25.56 18.00 5.62
CA ASP A 270 26.15 19.33 5.82
C ASP A 270 25.12 20.47 5.65
N GLY A 271 24.03 20.23 4.90
CA GLY A 271 22.93 21.19 4.73
C GLY A 271 22.06 21.35 5.98
N ALA A 272 21.89 20.28 6.75
CA ALA A 272 21.10 20.29 7.99
C ALA A 272 21.78 21.05 9.14
N ALA A 273 23.12 21.14 9.13
CA ALA A 273 23.88 21.90 10.12
C ALA A 273 23.78 23.42 9.89
N ALA A 274 23.65 23.86 8.63
CA ALA A 274 23.53 25.28 8.28
C ALA A 274 22.16 25.89 8.65
N ALA A 275 21.08 25.10 8.61
CA ALA A 275 19.73 25.57 8.93
C ALA A 275 19.43 25.73 10.44
N ARG A 276 20.35 25.30 11.32
CA ARG A 276 20.18 25.35 12.79
C ARG A 276 20.96 26.48 13.47
N GLN A 277 21.46 27.46 12.72
CA GLN A 277 21.94 28.70 13.34
C GLN A 277 20.75 29.65 13.52
N PRO A 278 20.25 29.87 14.76
CA PRO A 278 19.34 30.98 15.00
C PRO A 278 20.11 32.28 14.79
N GLY A 279 19.64 33.08 13.83
CA GLY A 279 19.98 34.50 13.75
C GLY A 279 19.29 35.29 14.85
#